data_AF-A0A7C8APC8-F1
#
_entry.id   AF-A0A7C8APC8-F1
#
_cell.length_a   1.000
_cell.length_b   1.000
_cell.length_c   1.000
_cell.angle_alpha   90.00
_cell.angle_beta   90.00
_cell.angle_gamma   90.00
#
_symmetry.space_group_name_H-M   'P 1'
#
loop_
_entity.id
_entity.type
_entity.pdbx_description
1 polymer ?
#
loop_
_entity_poly.entity_id
_entity_poly.type
_entity_poly.pdbx_seq_one_letter_code
_entity_poly.pdbx_strand_id
1 'polypeptide(L)'
;MGPSLQLKNRAYETDGYDFLENPYKWDESFAEEMADRVNIFGGLTAAHWGVIYFIRNTFMETGRCPDVYQTLRNLKLRIQDLKKLFPTGYLRGACKLAGLTYRAQHIHPSWLEQKGVDKIPDFLEKKVYRVDAYGFLIDPSEWDEDFALHKSEELKMPESLTDEHWKIIRFLRSRFQETGSIPTVYETCEDNGIEIEDLERLFPDGYHRGAVKISGLSMI
;
A
#
# COMPACT_ATOMS: atom_id res chain seq x y z
N MET A 1 9.40 9.36 22.75
CA MET A 1 8.00 9.39 23.24
C MET A 1 7.19 10.01 22.13
N GLY A 2 6.36 9.21 21.45
CA GLY A 2 5.39 9.73 20.48
C GLY A 2 4.33 10.60 21.18
N PRO A 3 3.58 11.42 20.43
CA PRO A 3 2.49 12.20 20.99
C PRO A 3 1.38 11.27 21.55
N SER A 4 0.99 11.45 22.81
CA SER A 4 -0.16 10.75 23.38
C SER A 4 -1.45 11.49 23.04
N LEU A 5 -2.39 10.82 22.37
CA LEU A 5 -3.70 11.37 22.09
C LEU A 5 -4.65 11.07 23.26
N GLN A 6 -5.03 12.12 23.99
CA GLN A 6 -6.08 12.04 25.01
C GLN A 6 -7.44 12.15 24.32
N LEU A 7 -8.16 11.02 24.23
CA LEU A 7 -9.52 11.00 23.73
C LEU A 7 -10.46 10.65 24.89
N LYS A 8 -11.37 11.58 25.20
CA LYS A 8 -12.40 11.64 26.28
C LYS A 8 -12.12 10.88 27.60
N ASN A 9 -11.89 9.56 27.59
CA ASN A 9 -11.64 8.72 28.77
C ASN A 9 -10.48 7.70 28.64
N ARG A 10 -9.73 7.67 27.53
CA ARG A 10 -8.60 6.76 27.31
C ARG A 10 -7.44 7.48 26.63
N ALA A 11 -6.22 7.12 27.03
CA ALA A 11 -5.01 7.57 26.37
C ALA A 11 -4.65 6.54 25.29
N TYR A 12 -4.60 6.99 24.04
CA TYR A 12 -4.08 6.20 22.94
C TYR A 12 -2.70 6.72 22.56
N GLU A 13 -1.74 5.82 22.43
CA GLU A 13 -0.42 6.14 21.90
C GLU A 13 -0.52 6.18 20.38
N THR A 14 -0.21 7.34 19.81
CA THR A 14 -0.30 7.57 18.36
C THR A 14 0.99 8.16 17.81
N ASP A 15 1.25 7.92 16.52
CA ASP A 15 2.35 8.57 15.83
C ASP A 15 2.05 10.05 15.49
N GLY A 16 2.99 10.72 14.83
CA GLY A 16 2.83 12.12 14.40
C GLY A 16 1.74 12.36 13.34
N TYR A 17 1.06 11.31 12.88
CA TYR A 17 -0.02 11.35 11.90
C TYR A 17 -1.35 10.82 12.48
N ASP A 18 -1.47 10.70 13.81
CA ASP A 18 -2.62 10.16 14.54
C ASP A 18 -2.96 8.68 14.22
N PHE A 19 -1.99 7.88 13.77
CA PHE A 19 -2.18 6.43 13.71
C PHE A 19 -1.81 5.78 15.02
N LEU A 20 -2.51 4.72 15.39
CA LEU A 20 -2.23 3.97 16.61
C LEU A 20 -0.83 3.35 16.56
N GLU A 21 0.02 3.60 17.57
CA GLU A 21 1.36 3.01 17.65
C GLU A 21 1.28 1.48 17.82
N ASN A 22 0.25 1.00 18.54
CA ASN A 22 -0.01 -0.42 18.73
C ASN A 22 -1.42 -0.82 18.26
N PRO A 23 -1.56 -1.42 17.06
CA PRO A 23 -2.86 -1.82 16.49
C PRO A 23 -3.69 -2.82 17.32
N TYR A 24 -3.08 -3.53 18.26
CA TYR A 24 -3.76 -4.42 19.20
C TYR A 24 -4.40 -3.69 20.39
N LYS A 25 -4.05 -2.42 20.61
CA LYS A 25 -4.71 -1.55 21.59
C LYS A 25 -5.95 -0.85 21.02
N TRP A 26 -6.28 -1.11 19.77
CA TRP A 26 -7.48 -0.59 19.14
C TRP A 26 -8.73 -1.21 19.76
N ASP A 27 -9.74 -0.38 19.93
CA ASP A 27 -11.11 -0.75 20.24
C ASP A 27 -12.08 0.13 19.43
N GLU A 28 -13.37 -0.15 19.53
CA GLU A 28 -14.39 0.62 18.82
C GLU A 28 -14.39 2.09 19.25
N SER A 29 -14.12 2.37 20.52
CA SER A 29 -14.05 3.73 21.07
C SER A 29 -12.99 4.58 20.38
N PHE A 30 -11.82 4.01 20.06
CA PHE A 30 -10.81 4.71 19.28
C PHE A 30 -11.37 5.19 17.94
N ALA A 31 -12.06 4.32 17.19
CA ALA A 31 -12.62 4.68 15.89
C ALA A 31 -13.71 5.75 16.03
N GLU A 32 -14.59 5.62 17.02
CA GLU A 32 -15.64 6.61 17.30
C GLU A 32 -15.08 7.99 17.63
N GLU A 33 -14.02 8.05 18.44
CA GLU A 33 -13.40 9.30 18.87
C GLU A 33 -12.52 9.92 17.77
N MET A 34 -12.03 9.11 16.83
CA MET A 34 -11.28 9.56 15.65
C MET A 34 -12.17 9.99 14.47
N ALA A 35 -13.47 9.68 14.49
CA ALA A 35 -14.39 9.93 13.37
C ALA A 35 -14.41 11.41 12.93
N ASP A 36 -14.52 12.34 13.88
CA ASP A 36 -14.55 13.79 13.59
C ASP A 36 -13.22 14.27 12.97
N ARG A 37 -12.08 13.67 13.36
CA ARG A 37 -10.74 14.02 12.84
C ARG A 37 -10.52 13.59 11.39
N VAL A 38 -11.31 12.64 10.91
CA VAL A 38 -11.29 12.17 9.52
C VAL A 38 -12.47 12.69 8.71
N ASN A 39 -13.12 13.77 9.18
CA ASN A 39 -14.26 14.45 8.58
C ASN A 39 -15.54 13.61 8.52
N ILE A 40 -15.75 12.70 9.49
CA ILE A 40 -17.01 11.95 9.64
C ILE A 40 -17.74 12.47 10.87
N PHE A 41 -18.69 13.38 10.63
CA PHE A 41 -19.48 14.00 11.68
C PHE A 41 -20.79 13.24 11.92
N GLY A 42 -21.25 13.21 13.17
CA GLY A 42 -22.49 12.53 13.55
C GLY A 42 -22.35 11.03 13.82
N GLY A 43 -21.11 10.51 13.84
CA GLY A 43 -20.79 9.14 14.25
C GLY A 43 -20.65 8.14 13.10
N LEU A 44 -20.02 7.00 13.41
CA LEU A 44 -19.78 5.92 12.46
C LEU A 44 -21.06 5.09 12.24
N THR A 45 -21.59 5.14 11.02
CA THR A 45 -22.70 4.26 10.60
C THR A 45 -22.27 2.80 10.43
N ALA A 46 -23.23 1.88 10.31
CA ALA A 46 -22.97 0.46 10.04
C ALA A 46 -22.12 0.21 8.78
N ALA A 47 -22.23 1.07 7.76
CA ALA A 47 -21.40 0.96 6.56
C ALA A 47 -19.93 1.31 6.82
N HIS A 48 -19.65 2.29 7.69
CA HIS A 48 -18.27 2.57 8.12
C HIS A 48 -17.70 1.39 8.89
N TRP A 49 -18.47 0.85 9.84
CA TRP A 49 -18.07 -0.32 10.61
C TRP A 49 -17.78 -1.54 9.75
N GLY A 50 -18.58 -1.78 8.70
CA GLY A 50 -18.32 -2.87 7.76
C GLY A 50 -16.93 -2.77 7.10
N VAL A 51 -16.52 -1.57 6.71
CA VAL A 51 -15.18 -1.34 6.13
C VAL A 51 -14.10 -1.44 7.20
N ILE A 52 -14.28 -0.81 8.36
CA ILE A 52 -13.31 -0.84 9.47
C ILE A 52 -13.05 -2.28 9.93
N TYR A 53 -14.10 -3.08 10.14
CA TYR A 53 -13.97 -4.47 10.55
C TYR A 53 -13.33 -5.33 9.49
N PHE A 54 -13.64 -5.12 8.21
CA PHE A 54 -12.96 -5.84 7.15
C PHE A 54 -11.45 -5.62 7.20
N ILE A 55 -11.01 -4.35 7.27
CA ILE A 55 -9.59 -4.00 7.33
C ILE A 55 -8.94 -4.64 8.56
N ARG A 56 -9.58 -4.56 9.72
CA ARG A 56 -9.07 -5.14 10.97
C ARG A 56 -9.00 -6.66 10.94
N ASN A 57 -10.04 -7.32 10.46
CA ASN A 57 -10.08 -8.79 10.38
C ASN A 57 -9.02 -9.29 9.42
N THR A 58 -8.89 -8.69 8.24
CA THR A 58 -7.82 -9.03 7.29
C THR A 58 -6.43 -8.81 7.90
N PHE A 59 -6.23 -7.73 8.67
CA PHE A 59 -4.99 -7.51 9.39
C PHE A 59 -4.72 -8.59 10.45
N MET A 60 -5.73 -8.95 11.26
CA MET A 60 -5.58 -9.99 12.29
C MET A 60 -5.32 -11.38 11.69
N GLU A 61 -5.88 -11.68 10.53
CA GLU A 61 -5.71 -12.96 9.84
C GLU A 61 -4.38 -13.06 9.11
N THR A 62 -3.93 -11.97 8.47
CA THR A 62 -2.83 -12.02 7.50
C THR A 62 -1.57 -11.28 7.96
N GLY A 63 -1.66 -10.53 9.06
CA GLY A 63 -0.62 -9.60 9.52
C GLY A 63 -0.45 -8.37 8.62
N ARG A 64 -1.30 -8.20 7.60
CA ARG A 64 -1.19 -7.13 6.60
C ARG A 64 -2.49 -6.35 6.48
N CYS A 65 -2.37 -5.03 6.42
CA CYS A 65 -3.50 -4.18 6.06
C CYS A 65 -3.90 -4.49 4.61
N PRO A 66 -5.17 -4.76 4.30
CA PRO A 66 -5.60 -4.90 2.92
C PRO A 66 -5.34 -3.63 2.14
N ASP A 67 -5.18 -3.74 0.84
CA ASP A 67 -5.20 -2.58 -0.04
C ASP A 67 -6.65 -2.11 -0.32
N VAL A 68 -6.76 -0.94 -0.93
CA VAL A 68 -8.06 -0.34 -1.27
C VAL A 68 -8.85 -1.23 -2.23
N TYR A 69 -8.21 -1.89 -3.19
CA TYR A 69 -8.86 -2.71 -4.21
C TYR A 69 -9.38 -4.03 -3.64
N GLN A 70 -8.61 -4.69 -2.77
CA GLN A 70 -9.02 -5.86 -2.02
C GLN A 70 -10.25 -5.52 -1.16
N THR A 71 -10.25 -4.36 -0.51
CA THR A 71 -11.39 -3.88 0.28
C THR A 71 -12.63 -3.64 -0.58
N LEU A 72 -12.49 -2.90 -1.68
CA LEU A 72 -13.60 -2.63 -2.61
C LEU A 72 -14.19 -3.92 -3.19
N ARG A 73 -13.34 -4.86 -3.60
CA ARG A 73 -13.76 -6.15 -4.17
C ARG A 73 -14.52 -7.01 -3.16
N ASN A 74 -13.98 -7.18 -1.95
CA ASN A 74 -14.59 -8.04 -0.93
C ASN A 74 -15.91 -7.49 -0.42
N LEU A 75 -16.00 -6.16 -0.26
CA LEU A 75 -17.20 -5.50 0.24
C LEU A 75 -18.19 -5.13 -0.87
N LYS A 76 -17.86 -5.44 -2.14
CA LYS A 76 -18.65 -5.08 -3.33
C LYS A 76 -18.97 -3.58 -3.36
N LEU A 77 -18.01 -2.76 -2.96
CA LEU A 77 -18.10 -1.30 -2.95
C LEU A 77 -17.44 -0.75 -4.21
N ARG A 78 -17.96 0.39 -4.69
CA ARG A 78 -17.25 1.19 -5.70
C ARG A 78 -16.41 2.24 -4.99
N ILE A 79 -15.38 2.75 -5.67
CA ILE A 79 -14.52 3.82 -5.12
C ILE A 79 -15.32 5.06 -4.70
N GLN A 80 -16.42 5.38 -5.39
CA GLN A 80 -17.31 6.48 -5.02
C GLN A 80 -18.04 6.23 -3.71
N ASP A 81 -18.42 4.97 -3.44
CA ASP A 81 -19.10 4.60 -2.19
C ASP A 81 -18.10 4.72 -1.02
N LEU A 82 -16.86 4.27 -1.22
CA LEU A 82 -15.78 4.42 -0.24
C LEU A 82 -15.46 5.90 0.04
N LYS A 83 -15.39 6.77 -0.99
CA LYS A 83 -15.16 8.21 -0.81
C LYS A 83 -16.30 8.91 -0.06
N LYS A 84 -17.53 8.46 -0.24
CA LYS A 84 -18.70 8.98 0.50
C LYS A 84 -18.65 8.57 1.98
N LEU A 85 -18.23 7.34 2.26
CA LEU A 85 -18.06 6.83 3.63
C LEU A 85 -16.83 7.45 4.31
N PHE A 86 -15.71 7.60 3.60
CA PHE A 86 -14.46 8.12 4.15
C PHE A 86 -13.99 9.32 3.33
N PRO A 87 -14.39 10.56 3.69
CA PRO A 87 -14.06 11.77 2.92
C PRO A 87 -12.56 12.04 2.81
N THR A 88 -11.78 11.57 3.77
CA THR A 88 -10.31 11.63 3.78
C THR A 88 -9.64 10.45 3.06
N GLY A 89 -10.44 9.58 2.44
CA GLY A 89 -9.98 8.46 1.64
C GLY A 89 -9.64 7.21 2.46
N TYR A 90 -9.11 6.19 1.77
CA TYR A 90 -8.82 4.88 2.35
C TYR A 90 -7.77 4.98 3.47
N LEU A 91 -6.60 5.56 3.18
CA LEU A 91 -5.49 5.60 4.14
C LEU A 91 -5.76 6.53 5.33
N ARG A 92 -6.07 7.80 5.06
CA ARG A 92 -6.25 8.81 6.13
C ARG A 92 -7.61 8.72 6.82
N GLY A 93 -8.56 8.00 6.24
CA GLY A 93 -9.89 7.75 6.81
C GLY A 93 -10.03 6.30 7.30
N ALA A 94 -10.25 5.36 6.38
CA ALA A 94 -10.59 3.97 6.74
C ALA A 94 -9.49 3.25 7.54
N CYS A 95 -8.24 3.25 7.07
CA CYS A 95 -7.11 2.63 7.77
C CYS A 95 -6.83 3.31 9.12
N LYS A 96 -6.85 4.65 9.13
CA LYS A 96 -6.69 5.42 10.38
C LYS A 96 -7.75 5.03 11.42
N LEU A 97 -9.03 4.98 11.04
CA LEU A 97 -10.11 4.54 11.93
C LEU A 97 -10.00 3.08 12.35
N ALA A 98 -9.43 2.22 11.50
CA ALA A 98 -9.12 0.83 11.84
C ALA A 98 -7.91 0.68 12.80
N GLY A 99 -7.24 1.79 13.15
CA GLY A 99 -6.05 1.80 13.99
C GLY A 99 -4.81 1.26 13.27
N LEU A 100 -4.79 1.34 11.93
CA LEU A 100 -3.75 0.77 11.10
C LEU A 100 -3.11 1.88 10.25
N THR A 101 -1.78 1.96 10.32
CA THR A 101 -0.96 2.81 9.44
C THR A 101 -0.55 2.03 8.19
N TYR A 102 -0.14 2.71 7.13
CA TYR A 102 0.53 2.08 5.99
C TYR A 102 1.77 1.28 6.46
N ARG A 103 2.42 1.72 7.54
CA ARG A 103 3.53 0.99 8.19
C ARG A 103 3.09 -0.33 8.85
N ALA A 104 1.79 -0.57 9.01
CA ALA A 104 1.25 -1.84 9.50
C ALA A 104 1.32 -2.96 8.45
N GLN A 105 1.81 -2.68 7.23
CA GLN A 105 2.35 -3.72 6.34
C GLN A 105 3.57 -4.45 6.94
N HIS A 106 4.19 -3.86 7.97
CA HIS A 106 5.30 -4.44 8.74
C HIS A 106 4.98 -4.48 10.24
N ILE A 107 3.85 -5.09 10.64
CA ILE A 107 3.76 -5.57 12.03
C ILE A 107 4.65 -6.80 12.17
N HIS A 108 5.84 -6.48 12.67
CA HIS A 108 6.89 -7.33 13.19
C HIS A 108 6.30 -8.41 14.14
N PRO A 109 6.59 -9.72 13.96
CA PRO A 109 6.26 -10.84 14.86
C PRO A 109 6.56 -10.69 16.37
N SER A 110 7.07 -9.55 16.84
CA SER A 110 7.36 -9.28 18.27
C SER A 110 6.14 -9.33 19.19
N TRP A 111 4.93 -9.46 18.65
CA TRP A 111 3.69 -9.58 19.43
C TRP A 111 3.20 -11.03 19.58
N LEU A 112 3.79 -11.99 18.86
CA LEU A 112 3.49 -13.43 18.99
C LEU A 112 4.38 -14.13 20.02
N GLU A 113 5.46 -13.50 20.48
CA GLU A 113 6.40 -14.05 21.47
C GLU A 113 6.24 -13.40 22.84
N GLN A 114 5.09 -13.58 23.48
CA GLN A 114 5.08 -13.73 24.94
C GLN A 114 5.20 -15.21 25.30
N LYS A 115 6.32 -15.81 24.92
CA LYS A 115 6.98 -16.94 25.59
C LYS A 115 8.32 -17.13 24.89
N GLY A 116 9.37 -16.73 25.62
CA GLY A 116 10.70 -16.55 25.05
C GLY A 116 11.31 -17.80 24.43
N VAL A 117 12.26 -17.57 23.54
CA VAL A 117 13.65 -18.06 23.62
C VAL A 117 14.48 -17.21 22.65
N ASP A 118 15.72 -16.95 23.05
CA ASP A 118 16.78 -16.23 22.35
C ASP A 118 16.87 -16.47 20.83
N LYS A 119 16.60 -15.41 20.04
CA LYS A 119 17.35 -14.92 18.86
C LYS A 119 16.53 -13.86 18.14
N ILE A 120 17.12 -12.69 17.91
CA ILE A 120 16.58 -11.64 17.04
C ILE A 120 16.31 -12.26 15.66
N PRO A 121 15.09 -12.21 15.10
CA PRO A 121 14.84 -12.73 13.77
C PRO A 121 14.88 -11.62 12.69
N ASP A 122 15.42 -11.97 11.52
CA ASP A 122 15.98 -11.16 10.41
C ASP A 122 15.13 -10.03 9.78
N PHE A 123 13.89 -9.78 10.19
CA PHE A 123 12.94 -8.99 9.39
C PHE A 123 12.93 -7.48 9.67
N LEU A 124 13.99 -6.97 10.31
CA LEU A 124 14.35 -5.54 10.34
C LEU A 124 15.29 -5.14 9.19
N GLU A 125 15.54 -6.04 8.23
CA GLU A 125 16.21 -5.63 7.02
C GLU A 125 15.25 -4.76 6.20
N LYS A 126 15.56 -3.45 6.11
CA LYS A 126 15.21 -2.70 4.90
C LYS A 126 15.60 -3.59 3.73
N LYS A 127 14.63 -4.10 2.96
CA LYS A 127 14.95 -4.93 1.81
C LYS A 127 15.82 -4.07 0.88
N VAL A 128 17.10 -4.42 0.81
CA VAL A 128 18.07 -3.67 0.01
C VAL A 128 17.99 -4.23 -1.40
N TYR A 129 17.41 -3.46 -2.31
CA TYR A 129 17.41 -3.82 -3.71
C TYR A 129 18.77 -3.50 -4.32
N ARG A 130 19.37 -4.47 -4.99
CA ARG A 130 20.61 -4.26 -5.71
C ARG A 130 20.27 -3.64 -7.06
N VAL A 131 20.70 -2.41 -7.26
CA VAL A 131 20.50 -1.69 -8.52
C VAL A 131 21.82 -1.34 -9.19
N ASP A 132 21.80 -1.20 -10.51
CA ASP A 132 22.93 -0.73 -11.29
C ASP A 132 23.13 0.79 -11.16
N ALA A 133 24.12 1.33 -11.88
CA ALA A 133 24.43 2.77 -11.87
C ALA A 133 23.29 3.66 -12.41
N TYR A 134 22.31 3.07 -13.10
CA TYR A 134 21.14 3.77 -13.66
C TYR A 134 19.87 3.52 -12.84
N GLY A 135 19.96 2.79 -11.73
CA GLY A 135 18.85 2.49 -10.83
C GLY A 135 17.94 1.35 -11.29
N PHE A 136 18.37 0.52 -12.24
CA PHE A 136 17.65 -0.71 -12.62
C PHE A 136 18.01 -1.85 -11.68
N LEU A 137 17.04 -2.71 -11.39
CA LEU A 137 17.26 -3.90 -10.58
C LEU A 137 18.28 -4.83 -11.27
N ILE A 138 19.30 -5.26 -10.53
CA ILE A 138 20.34 -6.17 -11.07
C ILE A 138 19.76 -7.56 -11.33
N ASP A 139 18.90 -8.04 -10.41
CA ASP A 139 18.24 -9.33 -10.52
C ASP A 139 16.71 -9.14 -10.58
N PRO A 140 16.06 -9.36 -11.74
CA PRO A 140 14.60 -9.23 -11.90
C PRO A 140 13.76 -10.08 -10.93
N SER A 141 14.34 -11.15 -10.38
CA SER A 141 13.67 -12.04 -9.42
C SER A 141 13.57 -11.45 -8.01
N GLU A 142 14.39 -10.43 -7.69
CA GLU A 142 14.32 -9.71 -6.40
C GLU A 142 13.11 -8.77 -6.31
N TRP A 143 12.47 -8.47 -7.44
CA TRP A 143 11.37 -7.53 -7.53
C TRP A 143 10.13 -8.00 -6.77
N ASP A 144 9.50 -7.06 -6.09
CA ASP A 144 8.17 -7.15 -5.49
C ASP A 144 7.42 -5.81 -5.66
N GLU A 145 6.18 -5.75 -5.19
CA GLU A 145 5.39 -4.52 -5.26
C GLU A 145 6.01 -3.40 -4.41
N ASP A 146 6.72 -3.73 -3.33
CA ASP A 146 7.43 -2.77 -2.48
C ASP A 146 8.55 -2.06 -3.25
N PHE A 147 9.29 -2.75 -4.12
CA PHE A 147 10.25 -2.12 -5.01
C PHE A 147 9.58 -1.07 -5.91
N ALA A 148 8.46 -1.43 -6.55
CA ALA A 148 7.76 -0.53 -7.46
C ALA A 148 7.23 0.72 -6.73
N LEU A 149 6.73 0.55 -5.51
CA LEU A 149 6.26 1.64 -4.67
C LEU A 149 7.39 2.57 -4.21
N HIS A 150 8.53 2.03 -3.77
CA HIS A 150 9.68 2.88 -3.44
C HIS A 150 10.26 3.56 -4.70
N LYS A 151 10.25 2.87 -5.84
CA LYS A 151 10.79 3.39 -7.09
C LYS A 151 9.90 4.47 -7.71
N SER A 152 8.59 4.46 -7.45
CA SER A 152 7.67 5.49 -7.97
C SER A 152 8.01 6.89 -7.43
N GLU A 153 8.53 6.99 -6.20
CA GLU A 153 9.00 8.24 -5.59
C GLU A 153 10.13 8.89 -6.41
N GLU A 154 11.02 8.08 -6.99
CA GLU A 154 12.14 8.55 -7.81
C GLU A 154 11.71 8.91 -9.25
N LEU A 155 10.64 8.30 -9.75
CA LEU A 155 10.24 8.35 -11.17
C LEU A 155 9.14 9.38 -11.49
N LYS A 156 8.96 10.38 -10.61
CA LYS A 156 7.93 11.44 -10.74
C LYS A 156 6.51 10.89 -10.91
N MET A 157 6.27 9.69 -10.42
CA MET A 157 4.95 9.05 -10.43
C MET A 157 4.15 9.51 -9.21
N PRO A 158 2.81 9.36 -9.23
CA PRO A 158 2.00 9.62 -8.05
C PRO A 158 2.44 8.75 -6.87
N GLU A 159 2.30 9.28 -5.64
CA GLU A 159 2.57 8.54 -4.38
C GLU A 159 1.83 7.20 -4.32
N SER A 160 0.70 7.09 -5.00
CA SER A 160 -0.04 5.84 -5.19
C SER A 160 -0.15 5.51 -6.66
N LEU A 161 0.52 4.44 -7.09
CA LEU A 161 0.39 3.88 -8.43
C LEU A 161 -1.07 3.45 -8.68
N THR A 162 -1.66 3.90 -9.78
CA THR A 162 -3.04 3.58 -10.16
C THR A 162 -3.13 2.19 -10.80
N ASP A 163 -4.35 1.66 -10.98
CA ASP A 163 -4.59 0.41 -11.72
C ASP A 163 -3.98 0.41 -13.13
N GLU A 164 -3.96 1.57 -13.79
CA GLU A 164 -3.36 1.72 -15.12
C GLU A 164 -1.85 1.49 -15.06
N HIS A 165 -1.16 1.98 -14.03
CA HIS A 165 0.27 1.70 -13.82
C HIS A 165 0.48 0.21 -13.54
N TRP A 166 -0.28 -0.38 -12.62
CA TRP A 166 -0.14 -1.79 -12.24
C TRP A 166 -0.44 -2.74 -13.39
N LYS A 167 -1.40 -2.40 -14.26
CA LYS A 167 -1.69 -3.17 -15.48
C LYS A 167 -0.45 -3.29 -16.35
N ILE A 168 0.22 -2.17 -16.64
CA ILE A 168 1.43 -2.15 -17.48
C ILE A 168 2.61 -2.84 -16.76
N ILE A 169 2.82 -2.56 -15.48
CA ILE A 169 3.90 -3.18 -14.70
C ILE A 169 3.77 -4.70 -14.68
N ARG A 170 2.59 -5.22 -14.34
CA ARG A 170 2.33 -6.67 -14.29
C ARG A 170 2.40 -7.29 -15.67
N PHE A 171 1.92 -6.60 -16.72
CA PHE A 171 2.07 -7.05 -18.09
C PHE A 171 3.54 -7.26 -18.46
N LEU A 172 4.40 -6.25 -18.26
CA LEU A 172 5.84 -6.33 -18.58
C LEU A 172 6.51 -7.50 -17.85
N ARG A 173 6.20 -7.67 -16.57
CA ARG A 173 6.75 -8.78 -15.76
C ARG A 173 6.28 -10.15 -16.24
N SER A 174 4.98 -10.31 -16.51
CA SER A 174 4.43 -11.56 -17.02
C SER A 174 5.04 -11.92 -18.37
N ARG A 175 5.14 -10.96 -19.31
CA ARG A 175 5.76 -11.18 -20.62
C ARG A 175 7.22 -11.57 -20.51
N PHE A 176 7.98 -10.92 -19.63
CA PHE A 176 9.37 -11.28 -19.38
C PHE A 176 9.49 -12.69 -18.78
N GLN A 177 8.62 -13.06 -17.84
CA GLN A 177 8.61 -14.40 -17.25
C GLN A 177 8.26 -15.49 -18.27
N GLU A 178 7.33 -15.21 -19.18
CA GLU A 178 6.89 -16.16 -20.22
C GLU A 178 7.90 -16.34 -21.35
N THR A 179 8.51 -15.25 -21.80
CA THR A 179 9.29 -15.22 -23.06
C THR A 179 10.79 -15.01 -22.86
N GLY A 180 11.21 -14.63 -21.65
CA GLY A 180 12.58 -14.21 -21.36
C GLY A 180 12.98 -12.86 -22.00
N SER A 181 12.05 -12.20 -22.69
CA SER A 181 12.29 -10.95 -23.41
C SER A 181 11.34 -9.86 -22.90
N ILE A 182 11.86 -8.64 -22.77
CA ILE A 182 11.04 -7.48 -22.46
C ILE A 182 10.35 -7.07 -23.76
N PRO A 183 9.01 -6.95 -23.80
CA PRO A 183 8.32 -6.49 -25.00
C PRO A 183 8.80 -5.08 -25.36
N THR A 184 8.59 -4.66 -26.60
CA THR A 184 8.86 -3.29 -27.03
C THR A 184 7.79 -2.32 -26.52
N VAL A 185 8.05 -1.02 -26.62
CA VAL A 185 7.03 0.01 -26.35
C VAL A 185 5.78 -0.19 -27.22
N TYR A 186 5.95 -0.55 -28.50
CA TYR A 186 4.85 -0.76 -29.44
C TYR A 186 4.01 -1.98 -29.08
N GLU A 187 4.65 -3.12 -28.80
CA GLU A 187 3.95 -4.34 -28.33
C GLU A 187 3.24 -4.08 -26.99
N THR A 188 3.88 -3.32 -26.09
CA THR A 188 3.26 -2.96 -24.81
C THR A 188 2.01 -2.11 -25.02
N CYS A 189 2.06 -1.12 -25.91
CA CYS A 189 0.92 -0.28 -26.25
C CYS A 189 -0.21 -1.10 -26.90
N GLU A 190 0.12 -1.90 -27.92
CA GLU A 190 -0.83 -2.74 -28.67
C GLU A 190 -1.54 -3.75 -27.76
N ASP A 191 -0.78 -4.55 -26.99
CA ASP A 191 -1.34 -5.61 -26.14
C ASP A 191 -2.15 -5.05 -24.96
N ASN A 192 -1.88 -3.82 -24.53
CA ASN A 192 -2.62 -3.18 -23.46
C ASN A 192 -3.75 -2.27 -23.96
N GLY A 193 -3.86 -2.06 -25.27
CA GLY A 193 -4.84 -1.17 -25.88
C GLY A 193 -4.70 0.28 -25.42
N ILE A 194 -3.46 0.77 -25.36
CA ILE A 194 -3.13 2.17 -25.01
C ILE A 194 -2.29 2.80 -26.10
N GLU A 195 -2.39 4.12 -26.25
CA GLU A 195 -1.52 4.89 -27.14
C GLU A 195 -0.20 5.26 -26.43
N ILE A 196 0.80 5.69 -27.20
CA ILE A 196 2.10 6.11 -26.65
C ILE A 196 1.93 7.28 -25.68
N GLU A 197 1.04 8.22 -26.00
CA GLU A 197 0.76 9.40 -25.17
C GLU A 197 0.17 9.01 -23.80
N ASP A 198 -0.65 7.95 -23.75
CA ASP A 198 -1.16 7.41 -22.49
C ASP A 198 -0.05 6.76 -21.67
N LEU A 199 0.87 6.05 -22.34
CA LEU A 199 2.02 5.47 -21.68
C LEU A 199 2.94 6.55 -21.10
N GLU A 200 3.21 7.63 -21.82
CA GLU A 200 4.00 8.76 -21.34
C GLU A 200 3.31 9.53 -20.20
N ARG A 201 1.98 9.63 -20.24
CA ARG A 201 1.18 10.19 -19.14
C ARG A 201 1.29 9.35 -17.87
N LEU A 202 1.27 8.02 -17.98
CA LEU A 202 1.41 7.09 -16.86
C LEU A 202 2.85 7.00 -16.36
N PHE A 203 3.82 7.07 -17.27
CA PHE A 203 5.23 6.91 -16.97
C PHE A 203 5.98 8.15 -17.48
N PRO A 204 6.10 9.23 -16.68
CA PRO A 204 6.64 10.52 -17.12
C PRO A 204 8.10 10.46 -17.61
N ASP A 205 8.86 9.48 -17.12
CA ASP A 205 10.22 9.20 -17.58
C ASP A 205 10.26 8.24 -18.80
N GLY A 206 9.10 7.99 -19.42
CA GLY A 206 8.90 7.18 -20.62
C GLY A 206 8.98 5.67 -20.38
N TYR A 207 8.94 4.92 -21.48
CA TYR A 207 8.89 3.46 -21.46
C TYR A 207 10.07 2.82 -20.71
N HIS A 208 11.32 3.10 -21.13
CA HIS A 208 12.49 2.41 -20.56
C HIS A 208 12.82 2.88 -19.15
N ARG A 209 12.86 4.19 -18.90
CA ARG A 209 13.27 4.73 -17.59
C ARG A 209 12.13 4.77 -16.58
N GLY A 210 10.89 4.77 -17.04
CA GLY A 210 9.68 4.66 -16.22
C GLY A 210 9.19 3.22 -16.13
N ALA A 211 8.45 2.75 -17.15
CA ALA A 211 7.69 1.50 -17.11
C ALA A 211 8.57 0.24 -16.94
N VAL A 212 9.65 0.10 -17.71
CA VAL A 212 10.56 -1.06 -17.63
C VAL A 212 11.31 -1.05 -16.29
N LYS A 213 11.85 0.11 -15.89
CA LYS A 213 12.60 0.25 -14.63
C LYS A 213 11.76 -0.08 -13.40
N ILE A 214 10.56 0.50 -13.28
CA ILE A 214 9.67 0.27 -12.13
C ILE A 214 9.18 -1.18 -12.07
N SER A 215 9.16 -1.88 -13.21
CA SER A 215 8.86 -3.31 -13.30
C SER A 215 10.01 -4.22 -12.85
N GLY A 216 11.16 -3.64 -12.46
CA GLY A 216 12.35 -4.37 -12.03
C GLY A 216 13.07 -5.08 -13.16
N LEU A 217 12.88 -4.62 -14.40
CA LEU A 217 13.46 -5.22 -15.60
C LEU A 217 14.53 -4.28 -16.14
N SER A 218 15.55 -4.84 -16.80
CA SER A 218 16.59 -4.09 -17.49
C SER A 218 16.82 -4.70 -18.87
N MET A 219 17.04 -3.86 -19.87
CA MET A 219 17.54 -4.36 -21.15
C MET A 219 19.04 -4.63 -20.96
N ILE A 220 19.41 -5.91 -21.02
CA ILE A 220 20.80 -6.35 -21.03
C ILE A 220 21.40 -6.07 -22.41
#